data_AF-A2Q6A5-F1
#
_entry.id   AF-A2Q6A5-F1
#
_cell.length_a   1.000
_cell.length_b   1.000
_cell.length_c   1.000
_cell.angle_alpha   90.00
_cell.angle_beta   90.00
_cell.angle_gamma   90.00
#
_symmetry.space_group_name_H-M   'P 1'
#
loop_
_entity.id
_entity.type
_entity.pdbx_description
1 polymer ?
#
loop_
_entity_poly.entity_id
_entity_poly.type
_entity_poly.pdbx_seq_one_letter_code
_entity_poly.pdbx_strand_id
1 'polypeptide(L)'
;MTTQATQFLTIVTLLFVFVIKIKGDSISSIPSDEINKNSTNTSVVVEADRVDQVSPNCGATPWICSTGEFPPRALCCRNRCVDVTNDLNNCGFCGVICPLIGNWKCCNGVCTNINFNPFSCGDCGRTCPFGFPCIFGRCPFEPVAPPPLRPIEPITPPPLRPIEPVTPPPLRPIEPVAPPPLLSPGLPEQNSPNIPNYQHKRPHPIMPTE
;
A
#
# COMPACT_ATOMS: atom_id res chain seq x y z
N MET A 1 8.06 1.79 -53.26
CA MET A 1 8.46 2.64 -52.11
C MET A 1 7.36 3.60 -51.65
N THR A 2 6.12 3.52 -52.18
CA THR A 2 5.05 4.48 -51.88
C THR A 2 4.00 4.00 -50.89
N THR A 3 3.90 2.69 -50.60
CA THR A 3 2.87 2.11 -49.73
C THR A 3 2.97 2.55 -48.27
N GLN A 4 4.18 2.69 -47.73
CA GLN A 4 4.36 3.09 -46.33
C GLN A 4 3.95 4.56 -46.12
N ALA A 5 4.32 5.46 -47.04
CA ALA A 5 3.92 6.86 -47.00
C ALA A 5 2.40 7.05 -47.16
N THR A 6 1.75 6.27 -48.02
CA THR A 6 0.30 6.27 -48.15
C THR A 6 -0.38 5.76 -46.87
N GLN A 7 0.15 4.72 -46.24
CA GLN A 7 -0.37 4.22 -44.95
C GLN A 7 -0.26 5.26 -43.84
N PHE A 8 0.89 5.93 -43.69
CA PHE A 8 1.05 7.01 -42.72
C PHE A 8 0.05 8.15 -42.94
N LEU A 9 -0.15 8.59 -44.19
CA LEU A 9 -1.10 9.64 -44.50
C LEU A 9 -2.54 9.23 -44.15
N THR A 10 -2.94 7.99 -44.47
CA THR A 10 -4.28 7.48 -44.12
C THR A 10 -4.52 7.45 -42.61
N ILE A 11 -3.55 6.96 -41.82
CA ILE A 11 -3.66 6.91 -40.35
C ILE A 11 -3.79 8.32 -39.77
N VAL A 12 -2.96 9.27 -40.23
CA VAL A 12 -3.02 10.67 -39.77
C VAL A 12 -4.39 11.29 -40.10
N THR A 13 -4.93 11.05 -41.30
CA THR A 13 -6.26 11.55 -41.66
C THR A 13 -7.38 10.93 -40.82
N LEU A 14 -7.32 9.62 -40.53
CA LEU A 14 -8.31 8.94 -39.69
C LEU A 14 -8.26 9.45 -38.24
N LEU A 15 -7.06 9.66 -37.68
CA LEU A 15 -6.90 10.24 -36.35
C LEU A 15 -7.44 11.67 -36.29
N PHE A 16 -7.20 12.49 -37.32
CA PHE A 16 -7.71 13.85 -37.37
C PHE A 16 -9.24 13.89 -37.45
N VAL A 17 -9.85 13.02 -38.26
CA VAL A 17 -11.32 12.85 -38.33
C VAL A 17 -11.89 12.38 -36.99
N PHE A 18 -11.21 11.46 -36.30
CA PHE A 18 -11.62 10.99 -34.99
C PHE A 18 -11.57 12.11 -33.94
N VAL A 19 -10.50 12.92 -33.92
CA VAL A 19 -10.36 14.10 -33.05
C VAL A 19 -11.44 15.15 -33.33
N ILE A 20 -11.79 15.39 -34.60
CA ILE A 20 -12.90 16.29 -34.97
C ILE A 20 -14.24 15.73 -34.48
N LYS A 21 -14.48 14.40 -34.59
CA LYS A 21 -15.70 13.76 -34.06
C LYS A 21 -15.79 13.84 -32.54
N ILE A 22 -14.68 13.71 -31.80
CA ILE A 22 -14.69 13.87 -30.33
C ILE A 22 -15.08 15.31 -29.92
N LYS A 23 -14.78 16.31 -30.75
CA LYS A 23 -15.20 17.71 -30.52
C LYS A 23 -16.64 18.00 -31.00
N GLY A 24 -17.19 17.16 -31.88
CA GLY A 24 -18.45 17.37 -32.62
C GLY A 24 -19.73 16.89 -31.91
N ASP A 25 -19.64 16.07 -30.86
CA ASP A 25 -20.84 15.55 -30.15
C ASP A 25 -21.23 16.37 -28.90
N SER A 26 -20.73 17.61 -28.77
CA SER A 26 -21.15 18.53 -27.70
C SER A 26 -22.19 19.54 -28.17
N ILE A 27 -23.32 19.09 -28.74
CA ILE A 27 -24.54 19.90 -28.86
C ILE A 27 -25.76 19.01 -28.58
N SER A 28 -26.24 19.03 -27.34
CA SER A 28 -27.67 18.92 -27.06
C SER A 28 -28.10 20.25 -26.43
N SER A 29 -28.62 21.11 -27.28
CA SER A 29 -29.48 22.23 -26.91
C SER A 29 -30.73 21.72 -26.20
N ILE A 30 -30.93 22.10 -24.93
CA ILE A 30 -32.24 22.09 -24.28
C ILE A 30 -32.74 23.54 -24.28
N PRO A 31 -33.85 23.86 -24.97
CA PRO A 31 -34.55 25.13 -24.81
C PRO A 31 -35.33 25.17 -23.49
N SER A 32 -35.38 26.39 -22.94
CA SER A 32 -35.93 26.84 -21.67
C SER A 32 -37.27 26.23 -21.24
N ASP A 33 -37.33 25.78 -19.99
CA ASP A 33 -38.54 25.92 -19.18
C ASP A 33 -38.24 26.82 -17.98
N GLU A 34 -39.02 27.88 -17.93
CA GLU A 34 -39.06 28.97 -16.98
C GLU A 34 -39.58 28.45 -15.63
N ILE A 35 -38.68 28.16 -14.68
CA ILE A 35 -39.08 27.91 -13.29
C ILE A 35 -38.77 29.15 -12.47
N ASN A 36 -39.84 29.93 -12.28
CA ASN A 36 -40.11 30.92 -11.25
C ASN A 36 -39.05 31.04 -10.14
N LYS A 37 -38.41 32.23 -10.07
CA LYS A 37 -37.67 32.70 -8.91
C LYS A 37 -38.63 32.96 -7.74
N ASN A 38 -38.95 31.88 -7.03
CA ASN A 38 -39.46 31.90 -5.67
C ASN A 38 -38.85 30.67 -4.99
N SER A 39 -37.63 30.83 -4.47
CA SER A 39 -37.19 30.00 -3.36
C SER A 39 -37.14 30.89 -2.14
N THR A 40 -38.33 31.27 -1.69
CA THR A 40 -38.51 31.87 -0.37
C THR A 40 -38.03 30.84 0.65
N ASN A 41 -37.08 31.26 1.48
CA ASN A 41 -36.55 30.52 2.61
C ASN A 41 -37.63 29.72 3.33
N THR A 42 -37.62 28.40 3.19
CA THR A 42 -38.38 27.51 4.07
C THR A 42 -37.36 26.73 4.88
N SER A 43 -36.91 27.35 5.98
CA SER A 43 -36.19 26.69 7.05
C SER A 43 -37.13 25.66 7.69
N VAL A 44 -37.03 24.40 7.25
CA VAL A 44 -37.58 23.28 8.00
C VAL A 44 -36.68 23.12 9.23
N VAL A 45 -37.16 23.61 10.37
CA VAL A 45 -36.52 23.37 11.67
C VAL A 45 -36.69 21.88 11.96
N VAL A 46 -35.61 21.12 11.80
CA VAL A 46 -35.47 19.81 12.44
C VAL A 46 -34.53 20.03 13.61
N GLU A 47 -35.11 20.07 14.79
CA GLU A 47 -34.37 20.12 16.05
C GLU A 47 -33.94 18.70 16.39
N ALA A 48 -32.64 18.44 16.32
CA ALA A 48 -32.00 17.28 16.93
C ALA A 48 -30.58 17.65 17.37
N ASP A 49 -30.42 17.67 18.68
CA ASP A 49 -29.21 17.61 19.48
C ASP A 49 -28.00 16.91 18.79
N ARG A 50 -27.07 17.74 18.31
CA ARG A 50 -25.60 17.60 18.28
C ARG A 50 -25.04 18.87 17.59
N VAL A 51 -23.81 19.27 17.92
CA VAL A 51 -23.14 20.45 17.33
C VAL A 51 -22.82 20.17 15.86
N ASP A 52 -23.83 20.27 15.01
CA ASP A 52 -23.71 20.15 13.57
C ASP A 52 -23.33 21.51 13.02
N GLN A 53 -22.08 21.63 12.58
CA GLN A 53 -21.60 22.79 11.84
C GLN A 53 -22.54 23.01 10.65
N VAL A 54 -23.42 24.01 10.75
CA VAL A 54 -24.16 24.57 9.63
C VAL A 54 -23.11 25.08 8.66
N SER A 55 -22.68 24.23 7.72
CA SER A 55 -21.86 24.66 6.60
C SER A 55 -22.60 25.86 5.98
N PRO A 56 -21.99 27.05 5.92
CA PRO A 56 -22.64 28.20 5.31
C PRO A 56 -23.05 27.79 3.90
N ASN A 57 -24.35 27.89 3.60
CA ASN A 57 -24.86 27.64 2.26
C ASN A 57 -24.11 28.58 1.30
N CYS A 58 -23.22 28.02 0.49
CA CYS A 58 -22.26 28.79 -0.30
C CYS A 58 -22.83 29.28 -1.65
N GLY A 59 -24.10 29.01 -1.95
CA GLY A 59 -24.71 29.29 -3.25
C GLY A 59 -24.77 30.78 -3.60
N ALA A 60 -24.97 31.64 -2.61
CA ALA A 60 -24.89 33.10 -2.81
C ALA A 60 -23.46 33.64 -2.68
N THR A 61 -22.59 32.92 -1.96
CA THR A 61 -21.22 33.34 -1.63
C THR A 61 -20.20 32.21 -1.85
N PRO A 62 -19.93 31.78 -3.10
CA PRO A 62 -19.11 30.59 -3.36
C PRO A 62 -17.68 30.67 -2.82
N TRP A 63 -17.12 31.89 -2.74
CA TRP A 63 -15.76 32.15 -2.26
C TRP A 63 -15.54 31.80 -0.78
N ILE A 64 -16.61 31.65 0.01
CA ILE A 64 -16.51 31.29 1.43
C ILE A 64 -15.87 29.90 1.62
N CYS A 65 -16.03 29.01 0.65
CA CYS A 65 -15.46 27.66 0.71
C CYS A 65 -13.95 27.63 0.49
N SER A 66 -13.41 28.61 -0.22
CA SER A 66 -11.99 28.64 -0.56
C SER A 66 -11.14 29.36 0.49
N THR A 67 -11.76 30.12 1.41
CA THR A 67 -11.07 30.86 2.50
C THR A 67 -9.87 31.69 2.05
N GLY A 68 -9.81 32.10 0.76
CA GLY A 68 -8.69 32.85 0.17
C GLY A 68 -7.47 32.01 -0.21
N GLU A 69 -7.54 30.68 -0.09
CA GLU A 69 -6.46 29.77 -0.46
C GLU A 69 -6.37 29.59 -1.98
N PHE A 70 -5.13 29.56 -2.50
CA PHE A 70 -4.86 29.24 -3.90
C PHE A 70 -3.72 28.21 -4.00
N PRO A 71 -3.93 27.04 -4.65
CA PRO A 71 -5.22 26.55 -5.15
C PRO A 71 -6.22 26.28 -4.01
N PRO A 72 -7.53 26.43 -4.25
CA PRO A 72 -8.55 26.27 -3.22
C PRO A 72 -8.66 24.82 -2.76
N ARG A 73 -8.81 24.60 -1.45
CA ARG A 73 -9.01 23.26 -0.89
C ARG A 73 -10.45 22.77 -1.00
N ALA A 74 -11.41 23.69 -1.02
CA ALA A 74 -12.81 23.37 -1.17
C ALA A 74 -13.51 24.31 -2.16
N LEU A 75 -14.50 23.76 -2.85
CA LEU A 75 -15.36 24.47 -3.79
C LEU A 75 -16.82 24.38 -3.36
N CYS A 76 -17.61 25.35 -3.77
CA CYS A 76 -19.05 25.29 -3.59
C CYS A 76 -19.69 24.32 -4.60
N CYS A 77 -20.09 23.14 -4.14
CA CYS A 77 -20.78 22.14 -4.94
C CYS A 77 -22.21 21.97 -4.41
N ARG A 78 -23.22 22.25 -5.24
CA ARG A 78 -24.65 22.11 -4.87
C ARG A 78 -24.99 22.77 -3.52
N ASN A 79 -24.58 24.03 -3.37
CA ASN A 79 -24.83 24.85 -2.17
C ASN A 79 -24.12 24.36 -0.89
N ARG A 80 -23.09 23.50 -1.00
CA ARG A 80 -22.26 23.04 0.12
C ARG A 80 -20.78 23.17 -0.24
N CYS A 81 -19.95 23.50 0.74
CA CYS A 81 -18.51 23.45 0.56
C CYS A 81 -18.04 21.99 0.56
N VAL A 82 -17.37 21.58 -0.52
CA VAL A 82 -16.85 20.22 -0.70
C VAL A 82 -15.35 20.28 -0.85
N ASP A 83 -14.63 19.45 -0.09
CA ASP A 83 -13.18 19.27 -0.23
C ASP A 83 -12.88 18.67 -1.60
N VAL A 84 -12.13 19.42 -2.42
CA VAL A 84 -11.72 18.95 -3.74
C VAL A 84 -10.31 18.36 -3.74
N THR A 85 -9.61 18.36 -2.62
CA THR A 85 -8.23 17.88 -2.53
C THR A 85 -8.12 16.39 -2.29
N ASN A 86 -9.09 15.80 -1.59
CA ASN A 86 -9.08 14.42 -1.15
C ASN A 86 -10.37 13.63 -1.44
N ASP A 87 -11.44 14.28 -1.90
CA ASP A 87 -12.70 13.59 -2.25
C ASP A 87 -12.57 12.87 -3.59
N LEU A 88 -12.75 11.55 -3.58
CA LEU A 88 -12.72 10.70 -4.77
C LEU A 88 -13.77 11.06 -5.81
N ASN A 89 -14.89 11.68 -5.40
CA ASN A 89 -16.00 12.02 -6.29
C ASN A 89 -16.01 13.49 -6.73
N ASN A 90 -15.14 14.31 -6.15
CA ASN A 90 -15.05 15.75 -6.41
C ASN A 90 -13.58 16.20 -6.53
N CYS A 91 -12.73 15.38 -7.14
CA CYS A 91 -11.29 15.59 -7.13
C CYS A 91 -10.87 16.74 -8.06
N GLY A 92 -10.33 17.81 -7.49
CA GLY A 92 -9.95 19.05 -8.15
C GLY A 92 -11.15 19.94 -8.47
N PHE A 93 -12.27 19.35 -8.90
CA PHE A 93 -13.53 20.05 -9.21
C PHE A 93 -14.75 19.21 -8.81
N CYS A 94 -15.88 19.89 -8.58
CA CYS A 94 -17.17 19.26 -8.30
C CYS A 94 -17.53 18.22 -9.38
N GLY A 95 -17.85 16.99 -8.95
CA GLY A 95 -18.28 15.90 -9.84
C GLY A 95 -17.16 15.24 -10.65
N VAL A 96 -15.89 15.61 -10.45
CA VAL A 96 -14.77 14.90 -11.04
C VAL A 96 -14.49 13.65 -10.20
N ILE A 97 -14.85 12.50 -10.76
CA ILE A 97 -14.72 11.21 -10.08
C ILE A 97 -13.42 10.54 -10.52
N CYS A 98 -12.58 10.16 -9.56
CA CYS A 98 -11.39 9.36 -9.84
C CYS A 98 -11.75 7.94 -10.26
N PRO A 99 -10.91 7.27 -11.09
CA PRO A 99 -11.20 5.91 -11.52
C PRO A 99 -11.37 4.96 -10.33
N LEU A 100 -12.47 4.21 -10.30
CA LEU A 100 -12.79 3.29 -9.21
C LEU A 100 -11.91 2.04 -9.21
N ILE A 101 -11.35 1.70 -10.38
CA ILE A 101 -10.55 0.48 -10.58
C ILE A 101 -9.07 0.87 -10.58
N GLY A 102 -8.26 0.11 -9.85
CA GLY A 102 -6.80 0.22 -9.92
C GLY A 102 -6.16 1.06 -8.82
N ASN A 103 -6.79 1.26 -7.67
CA ASN A 103 -6.25 2.02 -6.52
C ASN A 103 -5.88 3.47 -6.86
N TRP A 104 -6.88 4.24 -7.27
CA TRP A 104 -6.74 5.68 -7.42
C TRP A 104 -7.17 6.38 -6.14
N LYS A 105 -6.46 7.44 -5.79
CA LYS A 105 -6.82 8.39 -4.75
C LYS A 105 -6.90 9.79 -5.33
N CYS A 106 -7.71 10.64 -4.72
CA CYS A 106 -7.58 12.07 -4.95
C CYS A 106 -6.44 12.59 -4.08
N CYS A 107 -5.36 13.06 -4.70
CA CYS A 107 -4.23 13.63 -4.00
C CYS A 107 -4.05 15.08 -4.44
N ASN A 108 -4.31 16.02 -3.53
CA ASN A 108 -4.22 17.46 -3.79
C ASN A 108 -5.00 17.90 -5.05
N GLY A 109 -6.18 17.32 -5.25
CA GLY A 109 -7.07 17.65 -6.37
C GLY A 109 -6.70 16.99 -7.69
N VAL A 110 -5.80 16.00 -7.66
CA VAL A 110 -5.43 15.21 -8.83
C VAL A 110 -5.64 13.73 -8.56
N CYS A 111 -6.42 13.08 -9.42
CA CYS A 111 -6.58 11.63 -9.39
C CYS A 111 -5.24 10.97 -9.68
N THR A 112 -4.72 10.29 -8.66
CA THR A 112 -3.39 9.71 -8.66
C THR A 112 -3.48 8.23 -8.37
N ASN A 113 -2.85 7.42 -9.20
CA ASN A 113 -2.75 6.00 -8.94
C ASN A 113 -1.60 5.73 -7.96
N ILE A 114 -1.96 5.25 -6.78
CA ILE A 114 -0.99 5.05 -5.70
C ILE A 114 -0.16 3.78 -5.86
N ASN A 115 -0.46 2.91 -6.84
CA ASN A 115 0.31 1.69 -7.05
C ASN A 115 1.61 1.89 -7.83
N PHE A 116 1.68 2.93 -8.67
CA PHE A 116 2.80 3.13 -9.59
C PHE A 116 3.30 4.58 -9.64
N ASN A 117 2.63 5.53 -8.99
CA ASN A 117 3.16 6.90 -8.90
C ASN A 117 4.30 6.97 -7.87
N PRO A 118 5.55 7.28 -8.26
CA PRO A 118 6.67 7.40 -7.34
C PRO A 118 6.52 8.56 -6.35
N PHE A 119 5.66 9.55 -6.61
CA PHE A 119 5.43 10.72 -5.73
C PHE A 119 4.26 10.54 -4.76
N SER A 120 3.52 9.43 -4.87
CA SER A 120 2.36 9.12 -4.00
C SER A 120 2.17 7.61 -3.89
N CYS A 121 3.25 6.92 -3.51
CA CYS A 121 3.32 5.46 -3.50
C CYS A 121 2.64 4.87 -2.26
N GLY A 122 1.51 4.21 -2.47
CA GLY A 122 0.65 3.64 -1.43
C GLY A 122 -0.21 4.68 -0.70
N ASP A 123 0.22 5.94 -0.67
CA ASP A 123 -0.57 7.04 -0.12
C ASP A 123 -0.18 8.40 -0.73
N CYS A 124 -1.06 9.40 -0.59
CA CYS A 124 -0.80 10.74 -1.10
C CYS A 124 0.45 11.35 -0.44
N GLY A 125 1.33 11.91 -1.26
CA GLY A 125 2.58 12.56 -0.80
C GLY A 125 3.69 11.60 -0.37
N ARG A 126 3.47 10.28 -0.37
CA ARG A 126 4.51 9.29 -0.06
C ARG A 126 5.45 9.11 -1.24
N THR A 127 6.53 9.87 -1.24
CA THR A 127 7.50 9.85 -2.34
C THR A 127 8.55 8.76 -2.11
N CYS A 128 8.79 7.93 -3.12
CA CYS A 128 9.87 6.96 -3.08
C CYS A 128 11.24 7.65 -3.17
N PRO A 129 12.30 7.04 -2.60
CA PRO A 129 13.65 7.58 -2.74
C PRO A 129 14.01 7.76 -4.22
N PHE A 130 14.85 8.75 -4.50
CA PHE A 130 15.21 9.10 -5.88
C PHE A 130 15.74 7.87 -6.64
N GLY A 131 15.24 7.67 -7.85
CA GLY A 131 15.62 6.54 -8.71
C GLY A 131 14.88 5.23 -8.44
N PHE A 132 14.01 5.17 -7.42
CA PHE A 132 13.24 3.96 -7.13
C PHE A 132 11.79 4.07 -7.63
N PRO A 133 11.30 3.08 -8.39
CA PRO A 133 9.91 3.06 -8.84
C PRO A 133 8.96 2.74 -7.68
N CYS A 134 7.71 3.16 -7.80
CA CYS A 134 6.64 2.63 -6.97
C CYS A 134 6.15 1.31 -7.56
N ILE A 135 6.15 0.24 -6.75
CA ILE A 135 5.72 -1.08 -7.17
C ILE A 135 4.61 -1.54 -6.23
N PHE A 136 3.39 -1.68 -6.75
CA PHE A 136 2.20 -2.09 -6.00
C PHE A 136 1.99 -1.29 -4.69
N GLY A 137 2.25 0.02 -4.74
CA GLY A 137 2.05 0.92 -3.60
C GLY A 137 3.15 0.85 -2.54
N ARG A 138 4.31 0.29 -2.88
CA ARG A 138 5.50 0.22 -2.03
C ARG A 138 6.74 0.72 -2.74
N CYS A 139 7.58 1.40 -1.98
CA CYS A 139 8.92 1.76 -2.42
C CYS A 139 9.88 0.59 -2.12
N PRO A 140 10.74 0.20 -3.07
CA PRO A 140 11.86 -0.69 -2.78
C PRO A 140 12.74 -0.02 -1.73
N PHE A 141 13.17 -0.76 -0.71
CA PHE A 141 14.04 -0.28 0.38
C PHE A 141 13.40 0.75 1.31
N GLU A 142 12.15 0.54 1.69
CA GLU A 142 11.63 1.17 2.91
C GLU A 142 12.53 0.73 4.08
N PRO A 143 13.31 1.64 4.71
CA PRO A 143 14.07 1.27 5.89
C PRO A 143 13.02 0.88 6.92
N VAL A 144 12.97 -0.40 7.29
CA VAL A 144 12.20 -0.82 8.44
C VAL A 144 12.74 0.02 9.59
N ALA A 145 11.95 0.97 10.08
CA ALA A 145 12.32 1.72 11.27
C ALA A 145 12.74 0.68 12.31
N PRO A 146 13.96 0.78 12.88
CA PRO A 146 14.40 -0.20 13.86
C PRO A 146 13.30 -0.30 14.93
N PRO A 147 12.94 -1.52 15.37
CA PRO A 147 11.94 -1.66 16.41
C PRO A 147 12.31 -0.74 17.57
N PRO A 148 11.34 -0.07 18.22
CA PRO A 148 11.64 0.80 19.34
C PRO A 148 12.51 0.04 20.32
N LEU A 149 13.67 0.61 20.66
CA LEU A 149 14.58 0.01 21.62
C LEU A 149 13.77 -0.18 22.91
N ARG A 150 13.48 -1.44 23.25
CA ARG A 150 12.88 -1.75 24.54
C ARG A 150 13.85 -1.22 25.61
N PRO A 151 13.37 -0.46 26.61
CA PRO A 151 14.21 -0.11 27.75
C PRO A 151 14.86 -1.38 28.28
N ILE A 152 16.17 -1.36 28.46
CA ILE A 152 16.87 -2.48 29.10
C ILE A 152 16.36 -2.48 30.54
N GLU A 153 15.48 -3.42 30.87
CA GLU A 153 15.12 -3.66 32.26
C GLU A 153 16.41 -4.07 33.00
N PRO A 154 16.73 -3.47 34.16
CA PRO A 154 17.85 -3.89 34.97
C PRO A 154 17.71 -5.38 35.25
N ILE A 155 18.73 -6.15 34.85
CA ILE A 155 18.78 -7.58 35.13
C ILE A 155 19.01 -7.71 36.64
N THR A 156 17.94 -7.79 37.42
CA THR A 156 18.06 -8.10 38.84
C THR A 156 18.55 -9.54 38.91
N PRO A 157 19.75 -9.82 39.46
CA PRO A 157 20.24 -11.18 39.53
C PRO A 157 19.25 -12.02 40.34
N PRO A 158 18.99 -13.29 39.93
CA PRO A 158 18.14 -14.16 40.71
C PRO A 158 18.71 -14.31 42.13
N PRO A 159 17.86 -14.45 43.15
CA PRO A 159 18.32 -14.65 44.51
C PRO A 159 19.20 -15.90 44.56
N LEU A 160 20.40 -15.76 45.13
CA LEU A 160 21.33 -16.86 45.31
C LEU A 160 20.65 -17.92 46.18
N ARG A 161 20.43 -19.12 45.61
CA ARG A 161 19.92 -20.25 46.39
C ARG A 161 21.02 -20.74 47.33
N PRO A 162 20.69 -21.05 48.60
CA PRO A 162 21.62 -21.72 49.48
C PRO A 162 22.11 -23.02 48.85
N ILE A 163 23.43 -23.22 48.84
CA ILE A 163 24.03 -24.47 48.39
C ILE A 163 23.74 -25.51 49.47
N GLU A 164 22.91 -26.51 49.16
CA GLU A 164 22.73 -27.65 50.06
C GLU A 164 24.01 -28.49 50.07
N PRO A 165 24.47 -28.96 51.25
CA PRO A 165 25.67 -29.79 51.34
C PRO A 165 25.43 -31.12 50.63
N VAL A 166 26.12 -31.32 49.50
CA VAL A 166 26.10 -32.59 48.77
C VAL A 166 26.87 -33.62 49.59
N THR A 167 26.16 -34.59 50.14
CA THR A 167 26.80 -35.73 50.81
C THR A 167 27.28 -36.71 49.73
N PRO A 168 28.58 -37.06 49.66
CA PRO A 168 29.06 -37.97 48.65
C PRO A 168 28.48 -39.37 48.85
N PRO A 169 28.16 -40.09 47.75
CA PRO A 169 27.68 -41.46 47.85
C PRO A 169 28.78 -42.39 48.43
N PRO A 170 28.40 -43.48 49.10
CA PRO A 170 29.36 -44.42 49.66
C PRO A 170 30.18 -45.10 48.55
N LEU A 171 31.50 -45.13 48.77
CA LEU A 171 32.44 -45.79 47.86
C LEU A 171 32.17 -47.30 47.85
N ARG A 172 32.00 -47.87 46.65
CA ARG A 172 31.88 -49.33 46.49
C ARG A 172 33.27 -49.96 46.42
N PRO A 173 33.46 -51.16 47.00
CA PRO A 173 34.71 -51.91 46.86
C PRO A 173 35.02 -52.21 45.39
N ILE A 174 36.27 -52.01 44.99
CA ILE A 174 36.76 -52.32 43.64
C ILE A 174 37.10 -53.82 43.63
N GLU A 175 36.39 -54.61 42.82
CA GLU A 175 36.77 -56.01 42.57
C GLU A 175 37.94 -56.09 41.56
N PRO A 176 38.87 -57.04 41.73
CA PRO A 176 40.01 -57.18 40.82
C PRO A 176 39.55 -57.70 39.46
N VAL A 177 39.79 -56.90 38.43
CA VAL A 177 39.52 -57.24 37.03
C VAL A 177 40.56 -58.27 36.57
N ALA A 178 40.12 -59.45 36.14
CA ALA A 178 41.00 -60.44 35.51
C ALA A 178 41.51 -59.94 34.14
N PRO A 179 42.78 -60.19 33.78
CA PRO A 179 43.32 -59.74 32.51
C PRO A 179 42.65 -60.44 31.31
N PRO A 180 42.43 -59.73 30.19
CA PRO A 180 41.81 -60.33 29.01
C PRO A 180 42.76 -61.34 28.34
N PRO A 181 42.23 -62.41 27.71
CA PRO A 181 43.04 -63.38 26.99
C PRO A 181 43.59 -62.80 25.68
N LEU A 182 44.80 -63.24 25.30
CA LEU A 182 45.52 -62.78 24.11
C LEU A 182 44.86 -63.29 22.82
N LEU A 183 44.56 -62.37 21.90
CA LEU A 183 43.98 -62.64 20.58
C LEU A 183 45.03 -63.21 19.62
N SER A 184 44.72 -64.31 18.92
CA SER A 184 45.53 -64.82 17.81
C SER A 184 45.19 -64.09 16.49
N PRO A 185 46.13 -63.93 15.54
CA PRO A 185 45.89 -63.20 14.30
C PRO A 185 45.40 -64.10 13.16
N GLY A 186 44.33 -63.66 12.45
CA GLY A 186 44.08 -64.09 11.07
C GLY A 186 42.61 -64.19 10.63
N LEU A 187 42.14 -63.26 9.80
CA LEU A 187 41.59 -63.46 8.44
C LEU A 187 41.13 -62.09 7.85
N PRO A 188 41.06 -61.92 6.51
CA PRO A 188 41.03 -60.62 5.84
C PRO A 188 39.63 -60.03 5.65
N GLU A 189 39.66 -58.72 5.42
CA GLU A 189 38.62 -57.80 4.96
C GLU A 189 37.54 -58.43 4.08
N GLN A 190 36.28 -58.37 4.54
CA GLN A 190 35.11 -58.43 3.67
C GLN A 190 34.52 -57.03 3.49
N ASN A 191 34.49 -56.64 2.22
CA ASN A 191 34.00 -55.39 1.65
C ASN A 191 32.62 -54.96 2.19
N SER A 192 32.53 -53.72 2.67
CA SER A 192 31.27 -53.05 3.00
C SER A 192 30.68 -52.38 1.75
N PRO A 193 29.36 -52.51 1.48
CA PRO A 193 28.72 -51.85 0.34
C PRO A 193 28.57 -50.33 0.53
N ASN A 194 28.81 -49.59 -0.55
CA ASN A 194 28.67 -48.14 -0.70
C ASN A 194 27.38 -47.54 -0.10
N ILE A 195 27.51 -46.52 0.75
CA ILE A 195 26.42 -45.63 1.17
C ILE A 195 26.36 -44.43 0.19
N PRO A 196 25.22 -44.13 -0.46
CA PRO A 196 25.10 -42.97 -1.34
C PRO A 196 25.12 -41.64 -0.56
N ASN A 197 25.91 -40.71 -1.06
CA ASN A 197 26.09 -39.35 -0.54
C ASN A 197 24.82 -38.49 -0.79
N TYR A 198 24.01 -38.26 0.25
CA TYR A 198 22.90 -37.30 0.18
C TYR A 198 23.42 -35.86 0.29
N GLN A 199 23.67 -35.25 -0.87
CA GLN A 199 23.84 -33.80 -1.01
C GLN A 199 22.51 -33.09 -0.68
N HIS A 200 22.53 -32.21 0.33
CA HIS A 200 21.42 -31.31 0.64
C HIS A 200 21.18 -30.34 -0.53
N LYS A 201 20.11 -30.59 -1.29
CA LYS A 201 19.64 -29.71 -2.37
C LYS A 201 18.84 -28.55 -1.76
N ARG A 202 19.27 -27.31 -1.97
CA ARG A 202 18.52 -26.09 -1.57
C ARG A 202 17.14 -26.06 -2.25
N PRO A 203 16.06 -25.66 -1.56
CA PRO A 203 14.75 -25.52 -2.19
C PRO A 203 14.72 -24.29 -3.12
N HIS A 204 14.19 -24.48 -4.34
CA HIS A 204 13.84 -23.41 -5.26
C HIS A 204 12.49 -22.75 -4.88
N PRO A 205 12.27 -21.46 -5.23
CA PRO A 205 11.02 -20.76 -4.94
C PRO A 205 9.86 -21.30 -5.78
N ILE A 206 8.73 -21.53 -5.13
CA ILE A 206 7.46 -21.91 -5.75
C ILE A 206 6.83 -20.63 -6.35
N MET A 207 6.59 -20.61 -7.66
CA MET A 207 5.63 -19.68 -8.27
C MET A 207 4.21 -20.23 -8.08
N PRO A 208 3.22 -19.41 -7.67
CA PRO A 208 1.83 -19.80 -7.77
C PRO A 208 1.32 -19.59 -9.19
N THR A 209 0.78 -20.67 -9.77
CA THR A 209 -0.11 -20.64 -10.93
C THR A 209 -1.56 -20.53 -10.49
N GLU A 210 -2.33 -19.85 -11.35
CA GLU A 210 -3.79 -19.58 -11.36
C GLU A 210 -4.30 -18.42 -10.50
#